data_AF-A0A809XW00-F1
#
_entry.id   AF-A0A809XW00-F1
#
_cell.length_a   1.000
_cell.length_b   1.000
_cell.length_c   1.000
_cell.angle_alpha   90.00
_cell.angle_beta   90.00
_cell.angle_gamma   90.00
#
_symmetry.space_group_name_H-M   'P 1'
#
loop_
_entity.id
_entity.type
_entity.pdbx_description
1 polymer ?
#
loop_
_entity_poly.entity_id
_entity_poly.type
_entity_poly.pdbx_seq_one_letter_code
_entity_poly.pdbx_strand_id
1 'polypeptide(L)'
;MTETIYNLFLMYQDGVCSQVRYVTHETDKGDQEALDFLLGRVAVDLNNSKIINLTRPFDKAEHDARTRLGHGQILWDEVYQILGAGDQPLSVVTPVVNGIPQVTFRAQLGDPNIYLREDMTQGVEMDDWILKYRKDDGLDLSQLIHDDYFEAIKITFNAKLHVSAMKLLLSAIDSLAYIEFGDTANVFIKWMDAYADLKPLGITSEELWELRNGLLHMTNLDSRAVTKKKVRRISFHVGAKLFYERDGIHYFGFFELLMEVARAHARWLETYNSNPEKRVEFVSRYDQTISDTRVARYGSAPPPHGQAIS
;
A
#
# COMPACT_ATOMS: atom_id res chain seq x y z
N MET A 1 -23.42 -3.77 37.18
CA MET A 1 -22.32 -2.82 37.46
C MET A 1 -22.42 -1.78 36.36
N THR A 2 -22.45 -0.50 36.70
CA THR A 2 -22.57 0.55 35.68
C THR A 2 -21.19 0.81 35.09
N GLU A 3 -21.10 0.83 33.76
CA GLU A 3 -19.88 1.14 33.01
C GLU A 3 -20.05 2.44 32.22
N THR A 4 -18.93 3.14 32.01
CA THR A 4 -18.87 4.31 31.15
C THR A 4 -18.60 3.87 29.71
N ILE A 5 -19.44 4.33 28.77
CA ILE A 5 -19.35 4.05 27.34
C ILE A 5 -19.20 5.35 26.53
N TYR A 6 -18.58 5.26 25.34
CA TYR A 6 -18.07 6.45 24.64
C TYR A 6 -18.59 6.56 23.22
N ASN A 7 -19.17 7.71 22.87
CA ASN A 7 -19.32 8.13 21.49
C ASN A 7 -18.17 9.07 21.14
N LEU A 8 -17.29 8.66 20.23
CA LEU A 8 -16.16 9.45 19.74
C LEU A 8 -16.37 9.87 18.28
N PHE A 9 -15.98 11.09 17.96
CA PHE A 9 -16.09 11.68 16.63
C PHE A 9 -14.73 12.18 16.16
N LEU A 10 -14.14 11.52 15.16
CA LEU A 10 -12.86 11.93 14.58
C LEU A 10 -13.11 13.06 13.57
N MET A 11 -12.63 14.27 13.87
CA MET A 11 -12.98 15.46 13.10
C MET A 11 -11.95 15.72 12.00
N TYR A 12 -12.27 15.30 10.77
CA TYR A 12 -11.45 15.57 9.60
C TYR A 12 -11.82 16.90 8.96
N GLN A 13 -10.86 17.81 8.87
CA GLN A 13 -10.93 19.04 8.09
C GLN A 13 -9.81 19.00 7.04
N ASP A 14 -10.16 19.18 5.77
CA ASP A 14 -9.21 19.15 4.65
C ASP A 14 -8.29 17.91 4.65
N GLY A 15 -8.84 16.75 5.06
CA GLY A 15 -8.15 15.46 5.08
C GLY A 15 -7.34 15.17 6.35
N VAL A 16 -7.27 16.09 7.31
CA VAL A 16 -6.50 15.94 8.55
C VAL A 16 -7.44 15.91 9.76
N CYS A 17 -7.23 14.94 10.65
CA CYS A 17 -7.86 14.86 11.96
C CYS A 17 -6.92 15.41 13.03
N SER A 18 -7.28 16.56 13.60
CA SER A 18 -6.56 17.20 14.71
C SER A 18 -7.37 17.27 16.00
N GLN A 19 -8.65 16.88 15.94
CA GLN A 19 -9.59 16.97 17.05
C GLN A 19 -10.46 15.74 17.12
N VAL A 20 -10.73 15.30 18.35
CA VAL A 20 -11.75 14.30 18.64
C VAL A 20 -12.84 14.98 19.46
N ARG A 21 -14.10 14.81 19.04
CA ARG A 21 -15.23 15.17 19.88
C ARG A 21 -15.75 13.94 20.60
N TYR A 22 -16.31 14.11 21.80
CA TYR A 22 -16.80 12.97 22.56
C TYR A 22 -18.06 13.28 23.38
N VAL A 23 -18.80 12.22 23.69
CA VAL A 23 -19.85 12.15 24.72
C VAL A 23 -19.68 10.84 25.48
N THR A 24 -19.83 10.89 26.81
CA THR A 24 -19.82 9.72 27.69
C THR A 24 -21.22 9.42 28.19
N HIS A 25 -21.55 8.14 28.34
CA HIS A 25 -22.79 7.68 28.96
C HIS A 25 -22.50 6.60 30.00
N GLU A 26 -23.41 6.47 30.96
CA GLU A 26 -23.37 5.40 31.95
C GLU A 26 -24.43 4.35 31.60
N THR A 27 -24.07 3.08 31.57
CA THR A 27 -24.99 1.98 31.21
C THR A 27 -24.75 0.76 32.09
N ASP A 28 -25.78 -0.03 32.33
CA ASP A 28 -25.72 -1.37 32.94
C ASP A 28 -26.16 -2.48 31.97
N LYS A 29 -26.37 -2.12 30.70
CA LYS A 29 -26.72 -3.03 29.60
C LYS A 29 -25.53 -3.86 29.15
N GLY A 30 -25.80 -4.95 28.42
CA GLY A 30 -24.75 -5.70 27.73
C GLY A 30 -24.20 -4.96 26.50
N ASP A 31 -22.99 -5.34 26.07
CA ASP A 31 -22.21 -4.65 25.04
C ASP A 31 -23.00 -4.35 23.77
N GLN A 32 -23.74 -5.31 23.23
CA GLN A 32 -24.49 -5.13 21.99
C GLN A 32 -25.59 -4.06 22.13
N GLU A 33 -26.33 -4.05 23.24
CA GLU A 33 -27.37 -3.06 23.48
C GLU A 33 -26.78 -1.67 23.76
N ALA A 34 -25.60 -1.62 24.40
CA ALA A 34 -24.85 -0.38 24.62
C ALA A 34 -24.32 0.18 23.29
N LEU A 35 -23.80 -0.65 22.40
CA LEU A 35 -23.38 -0.27 21.05
C LEU A 35 -24.55 0.25 20.22
N ASP A 36 -25.69 -0.45 20.21
CA ASP A 36 -26.89 -0.02 19.48
C ASP A 36 -27.42 1.33 20.01
N PHE A 37 -27.34 1.53 21.33
CA PHE A 37 -27.65 2.82 21.95
C PHE A 37 -26.71 3.93 21.46
N LEU A 38 -25.39 3.72 21.47
CA LEU A 38 -24.42 4.70 20.98
C LEU A 38 -24.65 5.04 19.49
N LEU A 39 -24.86 4.02 18.65
CA LEU A 39 -25.12 4.16 17.22
C LEU A 39 -26.41 4.95 16.94
N GLY A 40 -27.46 4.72 17.73
CA GLY A 40 -28.73 5.47 17.64
C GLY A 40 -28.60 6.95 18.03
N ARG A 41 -27.49 7.35 18.66
CA ARG A 41 -27.30 8.69 19.22
C ARG A 41 -26.28 9.55 18.48
N VAL A 42 -25.63 9.04 17.43
CA VAL A 42 -24.57 9.74 16.68
C VAL A 42 -24.90 11.22 16.41
N ALA A 43 -26.08 11.53 15.85
CA ALA A 43 -26.46 12.91 15.54
C ALA A 43 -26.65 13.80 16.78
N VAL A 44 -27.31 13.25 17.81
CA VAL A 44 -27.58 13.98 19.07
C VAL A 44 -26.28 14.22 19.83
N ASP A 45 -25.45 13.20 19.93
CA ASP A 45 -24.21 13.26 20.68
C ASP A 45 -23.17 14.10 19.96
N LEU A 46 -23.11 14.07 18.63
CA LEU A 46 -22.24 14.97 17.86
C LEU A 46 -22.58 16.43 18.15
N ASN A 47 -23.86 16.81 18.22
CA ASN A 47 -24.27 18.18 18.51
C ASN A 47 -23.92 18.63 19.95
N ASN A 48 -23.93 17.71 20.92
CA ASN A 48 -23.67 18.00 22.33
C ASN A 48 -22.25 17.64 22.80
N SER A 49 -21.39 17.23 21.88
CA SER A 49 -20.07 16.70 22.21
C SER A 49 -19.07 17.77 22.66
N LYS A 50 -18.20 17.36 23.58
CA LYS A 50 -17.03 18.11 24.06
C LYS A 50 -15.85 17.87 23.11
N ILE A 51 -14.88 18.78 23.10
CA ILE A 51 -13.73 18.74 22.18
C ILE A 51 -12.45 18.38 22.96
N ILE A 52 -11.63 17.50 22.40
CA ILE A 52 -10.23 17.27 22.76
C ILE A 52 -9.38 17.53 21.51
N ASN A 53 -8.35 18.35 21.66
CA ASN A 53 -7.33 18.53 20.62
C ASN A 53 -6.30 17.42 20.77
N LEU A 54 -5.97 16.77 19.66
CA LEU A 54 -4.95 15.72 19.63
C LEU A 54 -3.56 16.35 19.69
N THR A 55 -2.65 15.71 20.41
CA THR A 55 -1.23 16.12 20.45
C THR A 55 -0.53 15.81 19.13
N ARG A 56 -0.94 14.73 18.46
CA ARG A 56 -0.47 14.34 17.13
C ARG A 56 -1.66 14.24 16.16
N PRO A 57 -1.87 15.25 15.30
CA PRO A 57 -2.80 15.12 14.18
C PRO A 57 -2.36 14.00 13.23
N PHE A 58 -3.33 13.40 12.54
CA PHE A 58 -3.11 12.34 11.56
C PHE A 58 -4.02 12.53 10.35
N ASP A 59 -3.59 12.05 9.19
CA ASP A 59 -4.41 12.08 7.97
C ASP A 59 -5.24 10.79 7.80
N LYS A 60 -6.09 10.78 6.78
CA LYS A 60 -6.93 9.62 6.47
C LYS A 60 -6.12 8.39 6.04
N ALA A 61 -4.99 8.59 5.35
CA ALA A 61 -4.17 7.49 4.87
C ALA A 61 -3.46 6.75 6.02
N GLU A 62 -2.93 7.48 7.00
CA GLU A 62 -2.38 6.90 8.23
C GLU A 62 -3.47 6.18 9.04
N HIS A 63 -4.64 6.83 9.20
CA HIS A 63 -5.77 6.22 9.90
C HIS A 63 -6.18 4.88 9.31
N ASP A 64 -6.34 4.84 7.99
CA ASP A 64 -6.81 3.66 7.31
C ASP A 64 -5.77 2.54 7.31
N ALA A 65 -4.50 2.87 7.08
CA ALA A 65 -3.41 1.92 7.15
C ALA A 65 -3.27 1.29 8.54
N ARG A 66 -3.33 2.11 9.61
CA ARG A 66 -3.30 1.59 10.99
C ARG A 66 -4.54 0.77 11.30
N THR A 67 -5.72 1.17 10.84
CA THR A 67 -6.97 0.39 11.03
C THR A 67 -6.85 -0.97 10.37
N ARG A 68 -6.34 -1.05 9.14
CA ARG A 68 -6.10 -2.30 8.41
C ARG A 68 -5.08 -3.22 9.09
N LEU A 69 -4.16 -2.63 9.83
CA LEU A 69 -3.19 -3.34 10.67
C LEU A 69 -3.70 -3.68 12.08
N GLY A 70 -4.94 -3.32 12.43
CA GLY A 70 -5.50 -3.56 13.76
C GLY A 70 -5.05 -2.56 14.84
N HIS A 71 -4.39 -1.47 14.45
CA HIS A 71 -3.76 -0.50 15.35
C HIS A 71 -4.34 0.91 15.24
N GLY A 72 -5.54 1.06 14.65
CA GLY A 72 -6.18 2.37 14.44
C GLY A 72 -6.32 3.18 15.71
N GLN A 73 -6.68 2.51 16.83
CA GLN A 73 -6.96 3.14 18.12
C GLN A 73 -5.78 3.96 18.68
N ILE A 74 -4.54 3.58 18.38
CA ILE A 74 -3.33 4.28 18.83
C ILE A 74 -3.36 5.78 18.49
N LEU A 75 -4.05 6.14 17.41
CA LEU A 75 -4.17 7.52 16.95
C LEU A 75 -4.99 8.43 17.89
N TRP A 76 -5.82 7.86 18.77
CA TRP A 76 -6.63 8.61 19.71
C TRP A 76 -6.63 8.01 21.13
N ASP A 77 -5.68 7.12 21.46
CA ASP A 77 -5.57 6.55 22.81
C ASP A 77 -5.42 7.63 23.90
N GLU A 78 -4.81 8.77 23.57
CA GLU A 78 -4.70 9.91 24.49
C GLU A 78 -6.07 10.41 24.96
N VAL A 79 -7.13 10.26 24.14
CA VAL A 79 -8.50 10.60 24.50
C VAL A 79 -8.97 9.73 25.66
N TYR A 80 -8.75 8.43 25.60
CA TYR A 80 -9.13 7.51 26.68
C TYR A 80 -8.35 7.77 27.96
N GLN A 81 -7.06 8.09 27.84
CA GLN A 81 -6.21 8.46 28.98
C GLN A 81 -6.71 9.74 29.67
N ILE A 82 -7.04 10.78 28.90
CA ILE A 82 -7.59 12.05 29.42
C ILE A 82 -8.94 11.81 30.12
N LEU A 83 -9.75 10.89 29.60
CA LEU A 83 -11.06 10.56 30.16
C LEU A 83 -10.99 9.57 31.34
N GLY A 84 -9.81 9.03 31.66
CA GLY A 84 -9.64 8.03 32.71
C GLY A 84 -10.38 6.72 32.42
N ALA A 85 -10.48 6.35 31.14
CA ALA A 85 -11.15 5.12 30.71
C ALA A 85 -10.35 3.87 31.14
N GLY A 86 -11.05 2.74 31.30
CA GLY A 86 -10.41 1.44 31.57
C GLY A 86 -9.69 0.86 30.33
N ASP A 87 -9.07 -0.31 30.49
CA ASP A 87 -8.20 -0.93 29.46
C ASP A 87 -8.94 -1.31 28.16
N GLN A 88 -10.26 -1.54 28.23
CA GLN A 88 -11.10 -1.94 27.10
C GLN A 88 -12.40 -1.11 27.07
N PRO A 89 -12.33 0.18 26.70
CA PRO A 89 -13.50 1.04 26.71
C PRO A 89 -14.46 0.67 25.58
N LEU A 90 -15.73 0.42 25.92
CA LEU A 90 -16.77 0.22 24.92
C LEU A 90 -17.08 1.55 24.23
N SER A 91 -16.87 1.60 22.92
CA SER A 91 -16.93 2.84 22.17
C SER A 91 -17.47 2.66 20.76
N VAL A 92 -18.07 3.74 20.24
CA VAL A 92 -18.37 3.92 18.82
C VAL A 92 -17.56 5.09 18.32
N VAL A 93 -16.79 4.87 17.26
CA VAL A 93 -15.95 5.89 16.61
C VAL A 93 -16.56 6.24 15.27
N THR A 94 -16.94 7.50 15.10
CA THR A 94 -17.55 8.01 13.86
C THR A 94 -16.65 9.06 13.21
N PRO A 95 -16.10 8.82 12.00
CA PRO A 95 -15.45 9.87 11.23
C PRO A 95 -16.44 10.97 10.85
N VAL A 96 -16.03 12.23 11.01
CA VAL A 96 -16.79 13.41 10.58
C VAL A 96 -15.92 14.18 9.59
N VAL A 97 -16.28 14.12 8.30
CA VAL A 97 -15.49 14.72 7.22
C VAL A 97 -16.15 16.03 6.78
N ASN A 98 -15.44 17.15 6.95
CA ASN A 98 -15.94 18.49 6.60
C ASN A 98 -17.34 18.77 7.20
N GLY A 99 -17.54 18.34 8.44
CA GLY A 99 -18.81 18.51 9.18
C GLY A 99 -19.88 17.45 8.90
N ILE A 100 -19.63 16.48 8.01
CA ILE A 100 -20.59 15.44 7.65
C ILE A 100 -20.21 14.11 8.33
N PRO A 101 -21.04 13.58 9.26
CA PRO A 101 -20.77 12.30 9.89
C PRO A 101 -20.92 11.15 8.89
N GLN A 102 -19.93 10.25 8.88
CA GLN A 102 -19.87 9.10 8.00
C GLN A 102 -20.52 7.90 8.69
N VAL A 103 -21.81 7.68 8.44
CA VAL A 103 -22.64 6.66 9.15
C VAL A 103 -23.20 5.58 8.23
N THR A 104 -22.89 5.63 6.94
CA THR A 104 -23.40 4.70 5.94
C THR A 104 -22.95 3.27 6.22
N PHE A 105 -21.74 3.10 6.79
CA PHE A 105 -21.11 1.80 6.99
C PHE A 105 -20.58 1.66 8.42
N ARG A 106 -20.54 0.41 8.88
CA ARG A 106 -20.07 0.04 10.23
C ARG A 106 -19.11 -1.12 10.12
N ALA A 107 -17.96 -0.98 10.77
CA ALA A 107 -16.98 -2.03 10.91
C ALA A 107 -16.55 -2.13 12.38
N GLN A 108 -16.07 -3.30 12.79
CA GLN A 108 -15.41 -3.42 14.09
C GLN A 108 -14.04 -2.75 14.01
N LEU A 109 -13.57 -2.19 15.12
CA LEU A 109 -12.22 -1.64 15.18
C LEU A 109 -11.20 -2.75 14.86
N GLY A 110 -10.32 -2.48 13.90
CA GLY A 110 -9.33 -3.43 13.42
C GLY A 110 -9.83 -4.42 12.36
N ASP A 111 -11.07 -4.28 11.85
CA ASP A 111 -11.52 -4.99 10.65
C ASP A 111 -10.63 -4.55 9.48
N PRO A 112 -9.85 -5.46 8.86
CA PRO A 112 -9.00 -5.10 7.73
C PRO A 112 -9.83 -4.81 6.47
N ASN A 113 -11.05 -5.32 6.35
CA ASN A 113 -11.89 -5.17 5.16
C ASN A 113 -12.76 -3.90 5.19
N ILE A 114 -12.13 -2.75 5.43
CA ILE A 114 -12.86 -1.47 5.46
C ILE A 114 -13.30 -0.97 4.08
N TYR A 115 -12.81 -1.56 2.97
CA TYR A 115 -13.00 -1.04 1.60
C TYR A 115 -13.77 -1.94 0.63
N LEU A 116 -13.85 -3.25 0.86
CA LEU A 116 -14.33 -4.22 -0.13
C LEU A 116 -15.55 -5.01 0.35
N ARG A 117 -16.47 -4.33 1.05
CA ARG A 117 -17.74 -4.94 1.43
C ARG A 117 -18.76 -4.88 0.29
N GLU A 118 -19.55 -5.93 0.16
CA GLU A 118 -20.53 -6.14 -0.91
C GLU A 118 -21.54 -4.98 -1.03
N ASP A 119 -21.87 -4.33 0.09
CA ASP A 119 -22.75 -3.16 0.16
C ASP A 119 -22.10 -1.86 -0.36
N MET A 120 -20.78 -1.79 -0.38
CA MET A 120 -20.01 -0.67 -0.94
C MET A 120 -19.66 -0.87 -2.42
N THR A 121 -19.49 -2.12 -2.82
CA THR A 121 -18.98 -2.44 -4.16
C THR A 121 -20.08 -2.62 -5.20
N GLN A 122 -21.36 -2.60 -4.81
CA GLN A 122 -22.51 -2.72 -5.72
C GLN A 122 -22.40 -3.94 -6.65
N GLY A 123 -21.93 -5.08 -6.12
CA GLY A 123 -21.73 -6.32 -6.88
C GLY A 123 -20.38 -6.40 -7.62
N VAL A 124 -19.46 -5.47 -7.36
CA VAL A 124 -18.06 -5.59 -7.76
C VAL A 124 -17.30 -6.40 -6.71
N GLU A 125 -16.59 -7.43 -7.14
CA GLU A 125 -15.71 -8.23 -6.31
C GLU A 125 -14.26 -7.82 -6.57
N MET A 126 -13.50 -7.66 -5.49
CA MET A 126 -12.06 -7.42 -5.53
C MET A 126 -11.44 -8.08 -4.31
N ASP A 127 -10.34 -8.82 -4.52
CA ASP A 127 -9.63 -9.46 -3.41
C ASP A 127 -8.87 -8.41 -2.59
N ASP A 128 -9.10 -8.40 -1.28
CA ASP A 128 -8.27 -7.61 -0.36
C ASP A 128 -6.90 -8.29 -0.18
N TRP A 129 -5.83 -7.61 -0.58
CA TRP A 129 -4.49 -8.19 -0.47
C TRP A 129 -4.05 -8.42 0.97
N ILE A 130 -4.46 -7.58 1.93
CA ILE A 130 -4.10 -7.80 3.33
C ILE A 130 -4.74 -9.10 3.82
N LEU A 131 -5.98 -9.38 3.41
CA LEU A 131 -6.62 -10.65 3.74
C LEU A 131 -5.96 -11.82 3.02
N LYS A 132 -5.69 -11.68 1.72
CA LYS A 132 -5.10 -12.74 0.89
C LYS A 132 -3.72 -13.17 1.37
N TYR A 133 -2.88 -12.23 1.80
CA TYR A 133 -1.48 -12.50 2.18
C TYR A 133 -1.24 -12.45 3.70
N ARG A 134 -2.29 -12.39 4.53
CA ARG A 134 -2.15 -12.56 5.98
C ARG A 134 -1.93 -14.03 6.31
N LYS A 135 -0.91 -14.28 7.12
CA LYS A 135 -0.56 -15.55 7.74
C LYS A 135 -0.65 -15.41 9.26
N ASP A 136 -0.59 -16.54 9.96
CA ASP A 136 -0.67 -16.58 11.43
C ASP A 136 0.42 -15.73 12.12
N ASP A 137 1.58 -15.55 11.46
CA ASP A 137 2.76 -14.83 11.96
C ASP A 137 2.95 -13.42 11.37
N GLY A 138 2.06 -12.96 10.48
CA GLY A 138 2.14 -11.62 9.90
C GLY A 138 1.65 -11.53 8.46
N LEU A 139 2.17 -10.55 7.72
CA LEU A 139 1.88 -10.36 6.29
C LEU A 139 3.00 -10.95 5.44
N ASP A 140 2.65 -11.85 4.52
CA ASP A 140 3.60 -12.41 3.55
C ASP A 140 3.83 -11.43 2.39
N LEU A 141 4.63 -10.41 2.67
CA LEU A 141 5.01 -9.40 1.68
C LEU A 141 5.84 -10.01 0.53
N SER A 142 6.56 -11.11 0.79
CA SER A 142 7.36 -11.76 -0.25
C SER A 142 6.48 -12.37 -1.33
N GLN A 143 5.46 -13.12 -0.93
CA GLN A 143 4.50 -13.71 -1.88
C GLN A 143 3.67 -12.62 -2.57
N LEU A 144 3.26 -11.58 -1.85
CA LEU A 144 2.55 -10.43 -2.41
C LEU A 144 3.31 -9.79 -3.57
N ILE A 145 4.57 -9.43 -3.35
CA ILE A 145 5.40 -8.78 -4.38
C ILE A 145 5.73 -9.75 -5.51
N HIS A 146 5.87 -11.05 -5.21
CA HIS A 146 6.05 -12.06 -6.24
C HIS A 146 4.85 -12.10 -7.19
N ASP A 147 3.64 -12.26 -6.66
CA ASP A 147 2.41 -12.40 -7.44
C ASP A 147 2.13 -11.15 -8.27
N ASP A 148 2.35 -9.96 -7.69
CA ASP A 148 1.99 -8.70 -8.33
C ASP A 148 2.99 -8.21 -9.37
N TYR A 149 4.28 -8.55 -9.21
CA TYR A 149 5.33 -8.00 -10.07
C TYR A 149 6.15 -9.08 -10.77
N PHE A 150 6.69 -10.05 -10.02
CA PHE A 150 7.66 -11.00 -10.56
C PHE A 150 7.04 -12.10 -11.43
N GLU A 151 5.77 -12.45 -11.23
CA GLU A 151 5.13 -13.52 -12.00
C GLU A 151 5.09 -13.20 -13.50
N ALA A 152 4.59 -12.01 -13.86
CA ALA A 152 4.56 -11.55 -15.26
C ALA A 152 5.98 -11.42 -15.86
N ILE A 153 6.96 -10.98 -15.07
CA ILE A 153 8.37 -10.91 -15.48
C ILE A 153 8.90 -12.31 -15.82
N LYS A 154 8.65 -13.31 -14.95
CA LYS A 154 9.06 -14.71 -15.19
C LYS A 154 8.41 -15.29 -16.43
N ILE A 155 7.10 -15.11 -16.59
CA ILE A 155 6.34 -15.59 -17.76
C ILE A 155 6.92 -15.01 -19.05
N THR A 156 7.10 -13.69 -19.11
CA THR A 156 7.62 -13.02 -20.31
C THR A 156 9.08 -13.36 -20.60
N PHE A 157 9.91 -13.50 -19.56
CA PHE A 157 11.30 -13.92 -19.71
C PHE A 157 11.40 -15.34 -20.28
N ASN A 158 10.64 -16.29 -19.72
CA ASN A 158 10.62 -17.68 -20.17
C ASN A 158 10.04 -17.84 -21.59
N ALA A 159 9.10 -16.97 -21.96
CA ALA A 159 8.58 -16.86 -23.33
C ALA A 159 9.56 -16.18 -24.31
N LYS A 160 10.78 -15.84 -23.88
CA LYS A 160 11.83 -15.14 -24.66
C LYS A 160 11.44 -13.73 -25.11
N LEU A 161 10.45 -13.12 -24.46
CA LEU A 161 10.04 -11.73 -24.65
C LEU A 161 10.89 -10.79 -23.78
N HIS A 162 12.22 -10.85 -23.95
CA HIS A 162 13.17 -10.24 -23.01
C HIS A 162 13.04 -8.72 -22.87
N VAL A 163 12.72 -7.99 -23.94
CA VAL A 163 12.47 -6.54 -23.85
C VAL A 163 11.23 -6.25 -23.01
N SER A 164 10.16 -7.02 -23.17
CA SER A 164 8.95 -6.89 -22.35
C SER A 164 9.23 -7.22 -20.88
N ALA A 165 9.96 -8.31 -20.62
CA ALA A 165 10.38 -8.68 -19.28
C ALA A 165 11.24 -7.59 -18.61
N MET A 166 12.17 -6.98 -19.35
CA MET A 166 12.98 -5.86 -18.85
C MET A 166 12.12 -4.65 -18.52
N LYS A 167 11.16 -4.30 -19.38
CA LYS A 167 10.23 -3.20 -19.10
C LYS A 167 9.41 -3.44 -17.84
N LEU A 168 8.88 -4.65 -17.67
CA LEU A 168 8.16 -5.04 -16.46
C LEU A 168 9.05 -4.97 -15.21
N LEU A 169 10.30 -5.44 -15.29
CA LEU A 169 11.27 -5.34 -14.20
C LEU A 169 11.53 -3.88 -13.79
N LEU A 170 11.76 -2.99 -14.77
CA LEU A 170 12.02 -1.58 -14.50
C LEU A 170 10.79 -0.88 -13.91
N SER A 171 9.59 -1.21 -14.39
CA SER A 171 8.33 -0.73 -13.82
C SER A 171 8.11 -1.25 -12.40
N ALA A 172 8.47 -2.51 -12.12
CA ALA A 172 8.38 -3.08 -10.78
C ALA A 172 9.30 -2.33 -9.81
N ILE A 173 10.55 -2.04 -10.20
CA ILE A 173 11.47 -1.26 -9.36
C ILE A 173 10.92 0.14 -9.08
N ASP A 174 10.31 0.82 -10.06
CA ASP A 174 9.63 2.11 -9.82
C ASP A 174 8.54 1.99 -8.75
N SER A 175 7.71 0.95 -8.82
CA SER A 175 6.67 0.70 -7.82
C SER A 175 7.23 0.41 -6.43
N LEU A 176 8.24 -0.47 -6.31
CA LEU A 176 8.89 -0.78 -5.02
C LEU A 176 9.56 0.47 -4.42
N ALA A 177 10.20 1.27 -5.26
CA ALA A 177 10.82 2.52 -4.86
C ALA A 177 9.81 3.56 -4.35
N TYR A 178 8.66 3.68 -5.01
CA TYR A 178 7.55 4.51 -4.53
C TYR A 178 6.98 4.01 -3.21
N ILE A 179 6.77 2.70 -3.07
CA ILE A 179 6.29 2.10 -1.80
C ILE A 179 7.26 2.43 -0.65
N GLU A 180 8.57 2.38 -0.91
CA GLU A 180 9.60 2.66 0.11
C GLU A 180 9.72 4.15 0.45
N PHE A 181 9.77 5.03 -0.56
CA PHE A 181 10.19 6.42 -0.38
C PHE A 181 9.11 7.45 -0.69
N GLY A 182 7.91 7.02 -1.09
CA GLY A 182 6.81 7.89 -1.52
C GLY A 182 7.11 8.66 -2.80
N ASP A 183 6.38 9.75 -3.01
CA ASP A 183 6.57 10.66 -4.14
C ASP A 183 7.73 11.64 -3.86
N THR A 184 8.96 11.15 -4.02
CA THR A 184 10.16 12.00 -3.92
C THR A 184 11.00 11.90 -5.19
N ALA A 185 11.90 12.86 -5.39
CA ALA A 185 12.80 12.81 -6.53
C ALA A 185 13.74 11.60 -6.45
N ASN A 186 13.98 10.97 -7.61
CA ASN A 186 14.97 9.91 -7.83
C ASN A 186 14.76 8.64 -6.98
N VAL A 187 13.52 8.29 -6.63
CA VAL A 187 13.25 7.11 -5.79
C VAL A 187 13.79 5.80 -6.39
N PHE A 188 13.74 5.63 -7.71
CA PHE A 188 14.33 4.48 -8.40
C PHE A 188 15.82 4.32 -8.06
N ILE A 189 16.59 5.40 -8.21
CA ILE A 189 18.04 5.41 -7.94
C ILE A 189 18.27 5.13 -6.45
N LYS A 190 17.53 5.82 -5.56
CA LYS A 190 17.63 5.60 -4.11
C LYS A 190 17.39 4.15 -3.72
N TRP A 191 16.39 3.50 -4.31
CA TRP A 191 16.05 2.11 -4.01
C TRP A 191 17.14 1.15 -4.50
N MET A 192 17.63 1.35 -5.72
CA MET A 192 18.73 0.57 -6.26
C MET A 192 20.01 0.73 -5.42
N ASP A 193 20.37 1.95 -5.03
CA ASP A 193 21.56 2.22 -4.21
C ASP A 193 21.44 1.67 -2.78
N ALA A 194 20.22 1.68 -2.22
CA ALA A 194 19.97 1.19 -0.87
C ALA A 194 20.00 -0.34 -0.81
N TYR A 195 19.49 -1.01 -1.84
CA TYR A 195 19.16 -2.43 -1.75
C TYR A 195 19.87 -3.32 -2.75
N ALA A 196 20.42 -2.85 -3.87
CA ALA A 196 21.05 -3.68 -4.90
C ALA A 196 22.58 -3.52 -4.97
N ASP A 197 23.29 -4.58 -5.36
CA ASP A 197 24.71 -4.51 -5.73
C ASP A 197 24.89 -4.67 -7.24
N LEU A 198 24.97 -3.53 -7.94
CA LEU A 198 25.14 -3.49 -9.39
C LEU A 198 26.60 -3.62 -9.86
N LYS A 199 27.58 -3.59 -8.94
CA LYS A 199 29.01 -3.62 -9.30
C LYS A 199 29.39 -4.85 -10.14
N PRO A 200 28.89 -6.08 -9.88
CA PRO A 200 29.22 -7.24 -10.70
C PRO A 200 28.75 -7.14 -12.16
N LEU A 201 27.71 -6.34 -12.42
CA LEU A 201 27.19 -6.08 -13.76
C LEU A 201 27.93 -4.94 -14.47
N GLY A 202 28.79 -4.21 -13.76
CA GLY A 202 29.54 -3.09 -14.31
C GLY A 202 28.70 -1.86 -14.64
N ILE A 203 27.51 -1.71 -14.03
CA ILE A 203 26.59 -0.58 -14.25
C ILE A 203 26.31 0.19 -12.95
N THR A 204 25.81 1.42 -13.07
CA THR A 204 25.29 2.21 -11.94
C THR A 204 23.77 2.34 -11.95
N SER A 205 23.19 2.76 -10.83
CA SER A 205 21.76 3.03 -10.69
C SER A 205 21.30 4.15 -11.62
N GLU A 206 22.12 5.18 -11.85
CA GLU A 206 21.85 6.26 -12.81
C GLU A 206 21.87 5.76 -14.25
N GLU A 207 22.81 4.90 -14.62
CA GLU A 207 22.85 4.30 -15.95
C GLU A 207 21.60 3.45 -16.21
N LEU A 208 21.16 2.67 -15.21
CA LEU A 208 19.94 1.87 -15.31
C LEU A 208 18.67 2.73 -15.36
N TRP A 209 18.62 3.83 -14.61
CA TRP A 209 17.53 4.81 -14.67
C TRP A 209 17.41 5.46 -16.06
N GLU A 210 18.53 5.82 -16.69
CA GLU A 210 18.51 6.38 -18.04
C GLU A 210 18.10 5.35 -19.10
N LEU A 211 18.53 4.08 -18.94
CA LEU A 211 18.02 2.98 -19.77
C LEU A 211 16.50 2.81 -19.61
N ARG A 212 16.00 2.89 -18.38
CA ARG A 212 14.56 2.85 -18.07
C ARG A 212 13.79 3.94 -18.80
N ASN A 213 14.30 5.16 -18.81
CA ASN A 213 13.66 6.27 -19.53
C ASN A 213 13.59 6.03 -21.04
N GLY A 214 14.65 5.45 -21.64
CA GLY A 214 14.65 5.09 -23.05
C GLY A 214 13.70 3.92 -23.37
N LEU A 215 13.72 2.86 -22.56
CA LEU A 215 12.96 1.64 -22.81
C LEU A 215 11.46 1.79 -22.58
N LEU A 216 11.03 2.40 -21.47
CA LEU A 216 9.61 2.49 -21.13
C LEU A 216 8.85 3.45 -22.04
N HIS A 217 9.47 4.56 -22.43
CA HIS A 217 8.79 5.58 -23.24
C HIS A 217 8.91 5.36 -24.75
N MET A 218 10.08 4.92 -25.24
CA MET A 218 10.37 4.90 -26.68
C MET A 218 10.95 3.57 -27.18
N THR A 219 11.24 2.63 -26.28
CA THR A 219 11.94 1.36 -26.62
C THR A 219 13.27 1.62 -27.34
N ASN A 220 14.06 2.57 -26.84
CA ASN A 220 15.38 2.88 -27.40
C ASN A 220 16.45 2.98 -26.31
N LEU A 221 17.72 3.05 -26.75
CA LEU A 221 18.89 3.13 -25.86
C LEU A 221 19.33 4.58 -25.59
N ASP A 222 18.68 5.55 -26.20
CA ASP A 222 19.16 6.93 -26.29
C ASP A 222 18.27 7.86 -25.48
N SER A 223 18.49 7.85 -24.17
CA SER A 223 17.93 8.89 -23.31
C SER A 223 18.53 10.27 -23.65
N ARG A 224 17.91 11.34 -23.13
CA ARG A 224 18.47 12.70 -23.26
C ARG A 224 19.85 12.81 -22.61
N ALA A 225 20.10 12.11 -21.52
CA ALA A 225 21.40 12.13 -20.82
C ALA A 225 22.47 11.36 -21.60
N VAL A 226 22.11 10.21 -22.18
CA VAL A 226 22.99 9.42 -23.06
C VAL A 226 23.37 10.22 -24.30
N THR A 227 22.39 10.84 -24.97
CA THR A 227 22.62 11.69 -26.16
C THR A 227 23.56 12.86 -25.84
N LYS A 228 23.49 13.40 -24.63
CA LYS A 228 24.37 14.48 -24.14
C LYS A 228 25.70 13.97 -23.57
N LYS A 229 26.00 12.67 -23.66
CA LYS A 229 27.20 12.02 -23.11
C LYS A 229 27.41 12.25 -21.61
N LYS A 230 26.33 12.50 -20.87
CA LYS A 230 26.37 12.64 -19.39
C LYS A 230 26.38 11.29 -18.68
N VAL A 231 25.81 10.29 -19.34
CA VAL A 231 25.69 8.91 -18.85
C VAL A 231 26.13 8.00 -19.99
N ARG A 232 26.85 6.93 -19.66
CA ARG A 232 27.31 5.94 -20.64
C ARG A 232 26.11 5.22 -21.25
N ARG A 233 26.22 4.85 -22.52
CA ARG A 233 25.20 4.06 -23.20
C ARG A 233 25.29 2.61 -22.74
N ILE A 234 24.24 2.11 -22.12
CA ILE A 234 24.13 0.72 -21.68
C ILE A 234 23.01 -0.01 -22.43
N SER A 235 23.09 -1.32 -22.51
CA SER A 235 22.04 -2.21 -22.99
C SER A 235 22.15 -3.56 -22.26
N PHE A 236 21.17 -4.43 -22.42
CA PHE A 236 21.20 -5.76 -21.82
C PHE A 236 21.38 -6.86 -22.86
N HIS A 237 21.87 -8.01 -22.43
CA HIS A 237 21.95 -9.21 -23.24
C HIS A 237 21.44 -10.44 -22.47
N VAL A 238 21.20 -11.53 -23.20
CA VAL A 238 20.88 -12.85 -22.63
C VAL A 238 21.98 -13.81 -23.05
N GLY A 239 22.81 -14.23 -22.09
CA GLY A 239 23.97 -15.11 -22.34
C GLY A 239 24.83 -15.27 -21.09
N ALA A 240 25.91 -16.04 -21.19
CA ALA A 240 26.71 -16.47 -20.02
C ALA A 240 27.71 -15.43 -19.48
N LYS A 241 27.88 -14.29 -20.15
CA LYS A 241 28.79 -13.22 -19.67
C LYS A 241 28.06 -12.33 -18.69
N LEU A 242 28.76 -11.82 -17.68
CA LEU A 242 28.20 -10.78 -16.80
C LEU A 242 28.03 -9.45 -17.53
N PHE A 243 29.03 -9.09 -18.34
CA PHE A 243 28.98 -7.95 -19.23
C PHE A 243 30.01 -8.06 -20.37
N TYR A 244 29.86 -7.20 -21.38
CA TYR A 244 30.88 -6.94 -22.40
C TYR A 244 30.66 -5.59 -23.09
N GLU A 245 31.70 -5.08 -23.75
CA GLU A 245 31.62 -3.86 -24.55
C GLU A 245 31.49 -4.20 -26.04
N ARG A 246 30.60 -3.51 -26.76
CA ARG A 246 30.49 -3.62 -28.22
C ARG A 246 29.92 -2.34 -28.83
N ASP A 247 30.55 -1.84 -29.89
CA ASP A 247 30.07 -0.67 -30.66
C ASP A 247 29.80 0.57 -29.78
N GLY A 248 30.62 0.76 -28.73
CA GLY A 248 30.47 1.86 -27.77
C GLY A 248 29.30 1.71 -26.79
N ILE A 249 28.73 0.50 -26.66
CA ILE A 249 27.65 0.15 -25.74
C ILE A 249 28.17 -0.86 -24.73
N HIS A 250 27.92 -0.59 -23.45
CA HIS A 250 28.14 -1.55 -22.38
C HIS A 250 26.92 -2.47 -22.25
N TYR A 251 27.12 -3.76 -22.53
CA TYR A 251 26.08 -4.78 -22.42
C TYR A 251 26.20 -5.51 -21.08
N PHE A 252 25.16 -5.52 -20.26
CA PHE A 252 25.11 -6.29 -19.01
C PHE A 252 24.15 -7.50 -19.11
N GLY A 253 24.37 -8.52 -18.29
CA GLY A 253 23.56 -9.74 -18.25
C GLY A 253 22.18 -9.49 -17.64
N PHE A 254 21.12 -9.76 -18.41
CA PHE A 254 19.75 -9.52 -17.95
C PHE A 254 19.32 -10.52 -16.85
N PHE A 255 19.71 -11.78 -16.96
CA PHE A 255 19.37 -12.78 -15.96
C PHE A 255 20.01 -12.42 -14.60
N GLU A 256 21.24 -11.94 -14.63
CA GLU A 256 21.99 -11.52 -13.46
C GLU A 256 21.39 -10.26 -12.82
N LEU A 257 20.90 -9.30 -13.62
CA LEU A 257 20.11 -8.18 -13.09
C LEU A 257 18.84 -8.67 -12.41
N LEU A 258 18.09 -9.60 -13.03
CA LEU A 258 16.87 -10.14 -12.45
C LEU A 258 17.14 -10.83 -11.10
N MET A 259 18.21 -11.63 -11.03
CA MET A 259 18.65 -12.27 -9.79
C MET A 259 19.06 -11.25 -8.73
N GLU A 260 19.74 -10.18 -9.12
CA GLU A 260 20.16 -9.15 -8.18
C GLU A 260 18.98 -8.34 -7.65
N VAL A 261 18.00 -8.00 -8.49
CA VAL A 261 16.77 -7.34 -8.05
C VAL A 261 15.96 -8.23 -7.11
N ALA A 262 15.92 -9.55 -7.36
CA ALA A 262 15.28 -10.49 -6.44
C ALA A 262 15.97 -10.54 -5.06
N ARG A 263 17.32 -10.45 -5.01
CA ARG A 263 18.05 -10.35 -3.73
C ARG A 263 17.85 -8.99 -3.06
N ALA A 264 17.83 -7.91 -3.84
CA ALA A 264 17.56 -6.56 -3.36
C ALA A 264 16.17 -6.48 -2.71
N HIS A 265 15.17 -7.10 -3.34
CA HIS A 265 13.84 -7.25 -2.78
C HIS A 265 13.86 -7.97 -1.42
N ALA A 266 14.59 -9.08 -1.27
CA ALA A 266 14.71 -9.76 0.02
C ALA A 266 15.33 -8.85 1.11
N ARG A 267 16.43 -8.15 0.79
CA ARG A 267 17.08 -7.19 1.71
C ARG A 267 16.16 -6.03 2.08
N TRP A 268 15.38 -5.53 1.12
CA TRP A 268 14.38 -4.50 1.37
C TRP A 268 13.30 -4.98 2.33
N LEU A 269 12.74 -6.18 2.12
CA LEU A 269 11.71 -6.74 3.00
C LEU A 269 12.21 -6.96 4.44
N GLU A 270 13.47 -7.35 4.64
CA GLU A 270 14.07 -7.52 5.97
C GLU A 270 13.99 -6.24 6.82
N THR A 271 14.01 -5.06 6.19
CA THR A 271 13.94 -3.78 6.91
C THR A 271 12.58 -3.49 7.56
N TYR A 272 11.52 -4.21 7.20
CA TYR A 272 10.19 -4.06 7.81
C TYR A 272 10.04 -4.84 9.12
N ASN A 273 10.93 -5.80 9.39
CA ASN A 273 10.84 -6.66 10.57
C ASN A 273 11.03 -5.86 11.87
N SER A 274 11.89 -4.84 11.84
CA SER A 274 12.25 -4.02 13.01
C SER A 274 11.62 -2.63 13.03
N ASN A 275 10.83 -2.25 12.02
CA ASN A 275 10.26 -0.91 11.92
C ASN A 275 8.72 -0.94 11.72
N PRO A 276 7.94 -0.84 12.82
CA PRO A 276 6.48 -0.84 12.76
C PRO A 276 5.89 0.30 11.93
N GLU A 277 6.46 1.50 12.00
CA GLU A 277 5.97 2.68 11.27
C GLU A 277 6.16 2.50 9.76
N LYS A 278 7.26 1.86 9.35
CA LYS A 278 7.49 1.50 7.96
C LYS A 278 6.40 0.58 7.41
N ARG A 279 5.82 -0.29 8.23
CA ARG A 279 4.68 -1.14 7.82
C ARG A 279 3.39 -0.33 7.60
N VAL A 280 3.17 0.72 8.39
CA VAL A 280 2.05 1.65 8.19
C VAL A 280 2.22 2.38 6.86
N GLU A 281 3.43 2.88 6.58
CA GLU A 281 3.75 3.52 5.29
C GLU A 281 3.62 2.55 4.10
N PHE A 282 4.00 1.29 4.28
CA PHE A 282 3.78 0.25 3.27
C PHE A 282 2.31 0.15 2.94
N VAL A 283 1.45 -0.09 3.93
CA VAL A 283 0.01 -0.27 3.70
C VAL A 283 -0.60 0.97 3.05
N SER A 284 -0.28 2.17 3.54
CA SER A 284 -0.87 3.41 3.02
C SER A 284 -0.52 3.69 1.56
N ARG A 285 0.69 3.32 1.12
CA ARG A 285 1.12 3.46 -0.27
C ARG A 285 0.70 2.27 -1.13
N TYR A 286 0.70 1.07 -0.57
CA TYR A 286 0.37 -0.15 -1.29
C TYR A 286 -1.12 -0.27 -1.60
N ASP A 287 -2.00 0.26 -0.74
CA ASP A 287 -3.45 0.36 -1.03
C ASP A 287 -3.75 1.24 -2.26
N GLN A 288 -2.79 2.06 -2.71
CA GLN A 288 -2.91 2.86 -3.94
C GLN A 288 -2.38 2.13 -5.18
N THR A 289 -1.86 0.91 -5.03
CA THR A 289 -1.29 0.12 -6.13
C THR A 289 -2.33 -0.79 -6.77
N ILE A 290 -2.29 -0.86 -8.10
CA ILE A 290 -3.12 -1.77 -8.89
C ILE A 290 -2.29 -3.02 -9.22
N SER A 291 -2.93 -4.18 -9.20
CA SER A 291 -2.35 -5.47 -9.58
C SER A 291 -3.35 -6.28 -10.39
N ASP A 292 -2.85 -7.12 -11.29
CA ASP A 292 -3.64 -8.10 -12.06
C ASP A 292 -4.46 -9.03 -11.14
N THR A 293 -3.96 -9.31 -9.92
CA THR A 293 -4.66 -10.14 -8.94
C THR A 293 -5.75 -9.38 -8.17
N ARG A 294 -5.79 -8.04 -8.29
CA ARG A 294 -6.69 -7.13 -7.57
C ARG A 294 -7.56 -6.29 -8.49
N VAL A 295 -7.76 -6.70 -9.74
CA VAL A 295 -8.66 -5.96 -10.63
C VAL A 295 -10.10 -6.18 -10.18
N ALA A 296 -10.82 -5.09 -9.98
CA ALA A 296 -12.26 -5.08 -9.74
C ALA A 296 -13.00 -5.83 -10.87
N ARG A 297 -13.77 -6.85 -10.50
CA ARG A 297 -14.59 -7.65 -11.44
C ARG A 297 -16.05 -7.51 -11.05
N TYR A 298 -16.94 -7.33 -12.00
CA TYR A 298 -18.36 -7.52 -11.72
C TYR A 298 -18.60 -9.01 -11.44
N GLY A 299 -19.26 -9.32 -10.32
CA GLY A 299 -19.77 -10.66 -10.05
C GLY A 299 -20.54 -11.15 -11.27
N SER A 300 -20.20 -12.34 -11.75
CA SER A 300 -20.58 -12.86 -13.07
C SER A 300 -21.98 -12.45 -13.53
N ALA A 301 -22.06 -11.62 -14.58
CA ALA A 301 -23.23 -11.65 -15.44
C ALA A 301 -23.31 -13.06 -16.04
N PRO A 302 -24.49 -13.71 -16.11
CA PRO A 302 -24.62 -14.96 -16.85
C PRO A 302 -24.09 -14.73 -18.27
N PRO A 303 -23.35 -15.69 -18.86
CA PRO A 303 -22.85 -15.53 -20.22
C PRO A 303 -24.03 -15.18 -21.12
N PRO A 304 -23.96 -14.14 -21.96
CA PRO A 304 -24.98 -13.92 -22.96
C PRO A 304 -25.08 -15.22 -23.77
N HIS A 305 -26.28 -15.81 -23.76
CA HIS A 305 -26.57 -17.06 -24.45
C HIS A 305 -26.00 -17.03 -25.86
N GLY A 306 -25.06 -17.94 -26.12
CA GLY A 306 -24.64 -18.33 -27.46
C GLY A 306 -23.77 -17.33 -28.19
N GLN A 307 -22.46 -17.56 -28.13
CA GLN A 307 -21.64 -17.62 -29.35
C GLN A 307 -20.37 -18.41 -29.05
N ALA A 308 -20.35 -19.66 -29.51
CA ALA A 308 -19.12 -20.40 -29.72
C ALA A 308 -18.32 -19.64 -30.79
N ILE A 309 -17.09 -19.25 -30.46
CA ILE A 309 -16.13 -18.79 -31.46
C ILE A 309 -15.38 -20.05 -31.91
N SER A 310 -15.69 -20.47 -33.13
CA SER A 310 -14.94 -21.40 -33.97
C SER A 310 -13.62 -20.82 -34.42
#